data_AF-A0A2N2QQU4-F1
#
_entry.id   AF-A0A2N2QQU4-F1
#
_cell.length_a   1.000
_cell.length_b   1.000
_cell.length_c   1.000
_cell.angle_alpha   90.00
_cell.angle_beta   90.00
_cell.angle_gamma   90.00
#
_symmetry.space_group_name_H-M   'P 1'
#
loop_
_entity.id
_entity.type
_entity.pdbx_description
1 polymer ?
#
loop_
_entity_poly.entity_id
_entity_poly.type
_entity_poly.pdbx_seq_one_letter_code
_entity_poly.pdbx_strand_id
1 'polypeptide(L)'
;MEFTELLVIAAIGAAIWFWLDSLKAREAGVRAARHACAEEGLQFLDETVVGSSLRPARNDAGHFRLRRVYTFEFSDTGNNRCSGSVTLLGGDVEFLHIRPQLYVVPKAPEQHETIH
;
A
#
# COMPACT_ATOMS: atom_id res chain seq x y z
N MET A 1 -29.88 -30.61 -11.05
CA MET A 1 -29.25 -29.28 -10.90
C MET A 1 -28.75 -28.90 -12.26
N GLU A 2 -29.37 -27.89 -12.83
CA GLU A 2 -29.00 -27.36 -14.13
C GLU A 2 -27.58 -26.77 -14.05
N PHE A 3 -26.83 -26.86 -15.14
CA PHE A 3 -25.46 -26.34 -15.21
C PHE A 3 -25.37 -24.84 -14.83
N THR A 4 -26.43 -24.08 -15.12
CA THR A 4 -26.58 -22.68 -14.73
C THR A 4 -26.62 -22.47 -13.21
N GLU A 5 -27.32 -23.32 -12.47
CA GLU A 5 -27.38 -23.24 -11.00
C GLU A 5 -25.98 -23.44 -10.40
N LEU A 6 -25.23 -24.42 -10.92
CA LEU A 6 -23.85 -24.68 -10.51
C LEU A 6 -22.93 -23.49 -10.81
N LEU A 7 -23.06 -22.86 -11.97
CA LEU A 7 -22.29 -21.67 -12.33
C LEU A 7 -22.59 -20.48 -11.41
N VAL A 8 -23.87 -20.25 -11.07
CA VAL A 8 -24.26 -19.16 -10.17
C VAL A 8 -23.69 -19.39 -8.76
N ILE A 9 -23.79 -20.61 -8.24
CA ILE A 9 -23.23 -20.96 -6.92
C ILE A 9 -21.71 -20.77 -6.94
N ALA A 10 -21.03 -21.23 -7.99
CA ALA A 10 -19.58 -21.05 -8.14
C ALA A 10 -19.19 -19.56 -8.21
N ALA A 11 -19.95 -18.74 -8.94
CA ALA A 11 -19.70 -17.30 -9.05
C ALA A 11 -19.89 -16.59 -7.71
N ILE A 12 -20.95 -16.91 -6.95
CA ILE A 12 -21.17 -16.37 -5.61
C ILE A 12 -20.05 -16.79 -4.66
N GLY A 13 -19.66 -18.08 -4.70
CA GLY A 13 -18.54 -18.58 -3.90
C GLY A 13 -17.23 -17.86 -4.20
N ALA A 14 -16.93 -17.63 -5.48
CA ALA A 14 -15.76 -16.88 -5.92
C ALA A 14 -15.82 -15.41 -5.47
N ALA A 15 -16.98 -14.76 -5.55
CA ALA A 15 -17.17 -13.38 -5.10
C ALA A 15 -16.98 -13.24 -3.58
N ILE A 16 -17.57 -14.15 -2.79
CA ILE A 16 -17.39 -14.19 -1.33
C ILE A 16 -15.92 -14.43 -0.98
N TRP A 17 -15.28 -15.40 -1.64
CA TRP A 17 -13.86 -15.68 -1.43
C TRP A 17 -12.99 -14.45 -1.75
N PHE A 18 -13.23 -13.80 -2.89
CA PHE A 18 -12.50 -12.60 -3.29
C PHE A 18 -12.69 -11.44 -2.31
N TRP A 19 -13.91 -11.28 -1.79
CA TRP A 19 -14.22 -10.27 -0.77
C TRP A 19 -13.45 -10.53 0.53
N LEU A 20 -13.50 -11.76 1.03
CA LEU A 20 -12.78 -12.17 2.24
C LEU A 20 -11.26 -12.05 2.09
N ASP A 21 -10.72 -12.45 0.94
CA ASP A 21 -9.28 -12.30 0.64
C ASP A 21 -8.86 -10.82 0.61
N SER A 22 -9.70 -9.96 0.04
CA SER A 22 -9.45 -8.51 -0.01
C SER A 22 -9.50 -7.85 1.36
N LEU A 23 -10.43 -8.25 2.23
CA LEU A 23 -10.49 -7.78 3.62
C LEU A 23 -9.24 -8.20 4.40
N LYS A 24 -8.84 -9.47 4.30
CA LYS A 24 -7.62 -9.99 4.96
C LYS A 24 -6.37 -9.25 4.51
N ALA A 25 -6.24 -9.01 3.20
CA ALA A 25 -5.11 -8.27 2.63
C ALA A 25 -5.06 -6.82 3.14
N ARG A 26 -6.22 -6.14 3.17
CA ARG A 26 -6.33 -4.77 3.69
C ARG A 26 -5.92 -4.72 5.17
N GLU A 27 -6.44 -5.61 6.00
CA GLU A 27 -6.08 -5.66 7.41
C GLU A 27 -4.58 -5.92 7.63
N ALA A 28 -3.98 -6.82 6.85
CA ALA A 28 -2.54 -7.06 6.90
C ALA A 28 -1.74 -5.82 6.51
N GLY A 29 -2.14 -5.12 5.46
CA GLY A 29 -1.52 -3.88 5.01
C GLY A 29 -1.59 -2.76 6.05
N VAL A 30 -2.77 -2.57 6.66
CA VAL A 30 -2.97 -1.55 7.71
C VAL A 30 -2.15 -1.88 8.96
N ARG A 31 -2.12 -3.15 9.38
CA ARG A 31 -1.29 -3.56 10.52
C ARG A 31 0.18 -3.27 10.25
N ALA A 32 0.68 -3.61 9.07
CA ALA A 32 2.07 -3.35 8.70
C ALA A 32 2.39 -1.84 8.64
N ALA A 33 1.51 -1.04 8.03
CA ALA A 33 1.66 0.41 7.96
C ALA A 33 1.68 1.05 9.36
N ARG A 34 0.74 0.67 10.24
CA ARG A 34 0.72 1.16 11.63
C ARG A 34 1.96 0.74 12.40
N HIS A 35 2.40 -0.50 12.25
CA HIS A 35 3.60 -0.98 12.93
C HIS A 35 4.83 -0.16 12.53
N ALA A 36 5.06 0.02 11.23
CA ALA A 36 6.20 0.79 10.76
C ALA A 36 6.11 2.29 11.11
N CYS A 37 4.92 2.89 11.08
CA CYS A 37 4.74 4.24 11.61
C CYS A 37 5.10 4.31 13.09
N ALA A 38 4.67 3.34 13.91
CA ALA A 38 4.97 3.30 15.33
C ALA A 38 6.47 3.11 15.61
N GLU A 39 7.17 2.28 14.83
CA GLU A 39 8.62 2.08 14.94
C GLU A 39 9.41 3.37 14.67
N GLU A 40 8.98 4.16 13.70
CA GLU A 40 9.61 5.44 13.32
C GLU A 40 9.09 6.65 14.12
N GLY A 41 8.21 6.43 15.10
CA GLY A 41 7.60 7.52 15.89
C GLY A 41 6.66 8.43 15.09
N LEU A 42 6.16 7.95 13.95
CA LEU A 42 5.27 8.65 13.04
C LEU A 42 3.80 8.46 13.44
N GLN A 43 2.99 9.49 13.24
CA GLN A 43 1.55 9.41 13.47
C GLN A 43 0.83 8.90 12.23
N PHE A 44 0.27 7.68 12.29
CA PHE A 44 -0.60 7.16 11.24
C PHE A 44 -1.92 7.95 11.20
N LEU A 45 -2.25 8.54 10.06
CA LEU A 45 -3.42 9.43 9.92
C LEU A 45 -4.63 8.69 9.33
N ASP A 46 -4.49 8.16 8.13
CA ASP A 46 -5.59 7.49 7.42
C ASP A 46 -5.09 6.52 6.35
N GLU A 47 -5.91 5.55 5.98
CA GLU A 47 -5.67 4.68 4.83
C GLU A 47 -6.39 5.19 3.58
N THR A 48 -5.71 5.95 2.75
CA THR A 48 -6.29 6.50 1.53
C THR A 48 -6.27 5.46 0.40
N VAL A 49 -7.41 4.83 0.11
CA VAL A 49 -7.60 3.78 -0.92
C VAL A 49 -7.64 4.34 -2.36
N VAL A 50 -6.76 5.28 -2.71
CA VAL A 50 -6.79 5.93 -4.05
C VAL A 50 -5.99 5.13 -5.09
N GLY A 51 -5.22 4.11 -4.67
CA GLY A 51 -4.24 3.43 -5.54
C GLY A 51 -4.26 1.91 -5.55
N SER A 52 -5.38 1.24 -5.23
CA SER A 52 -5.46 -0.23 -5.21
C SER A 52 -5.26 -0.83 -6.61
N SER A 53 -4.01 -1.07 -6.99
CA SER A 53 -3.67 -1.83 -8.18
C SER A 53 -3.83 -3.31 -7.86
N LEU A 54 -4.80 -3.96 -8.49
CA LEU A 54 -5.03 -5.39 -8.38
C LEU A 54 -4.41 -6.08 -9.58
N ARG A 55 -3.33 -6.85 -9.39
CA ARG A 55 -2.69 -7.63 -10.46
C ARG A 55 -2.58 -9.09 -10.07
N PRO A 56 -3.03 -10.03 -10.92
CA PRO A 56 -2.73 -11.44 -10.69
C PRO A 56 -1.22 -11.65 -10.82
N ALA A 57 -0.63 -12.29 -9.82
CA ALA A 57 0.77 -12.66 -9.78
C ALA A 57 0.91 -14.09 -9.25
N ARG A 58 2.05 -14.72 -9.51
CA ARG A 58 2.39 -16.02 -8.91
C ARG A 58 3.36 -15.77 -7.77
N ASN A 59 3.13 -16.43 -6.64
CA ASN A 59 4.10 -16.45 -5.56
C ASN A 59 5.22 -17.47 -5.87
N ASP A 60 6.27 -17.49 -5.05
CA ASP A 60 7.43 -18.39 -5.22
C ASP A 60 7.05 -19.88 -5.12
N ALA A 61 5.92 -20.19 -4.50
CA ALA A 61 5.36 -21.55 -4.42
C ALA A 61 4.51 -21.92 -5.67
N GLY A 62 4.39 -21.03 -6.67
CA GLY A 62 3.63 -21.27 -7.90
C GLY A 62 2.12 -21.06 -7.80
N HIS A 63 1.60 -20.62 -6.66
CA HIS A 63 0.18 -20.33 -6.47
C HIS A 63 -0.20 -18.96 -7.02
N PHE A 64 -1.36 -18.88 -7.67
CA PHE A 64 -1.96 -17.62 -8.08
C PHE A 64 -2.42 -16.82 -6.86
N ARG A 65 -1.89 -15.62 -6.74
CA ARG A 65 -2.22 -14.65 -5.71
C ARG A 65 -2.48 -13.29 -6.34
N LEU A 66 -3.22 -12.46 -5.63
CA LEU A 66 -3.53 -11.12 -6.07
C LEU A 66 -2.54 -10.16 -5.43
N ARG A 67 -1.71 -9.52 -6.26
CA ARG A 67 -0.87 -8.41 -5.82
C ARG A 67 -1.74 -7.16 -5.68
N ARG A 68 -1.57 -6.47 -4.56
CA ARG A 68 -2.34 -5.29 -4.15
C ARG A 68 -1.39 -4.22 -3.63
N VAL A 69 -1.67 -2.96 -3.92
CA VAL A 69 -0.92 -1.82 -3.38
C VAL A 69 -1.89 -0.91 -2.66
N TYR A 70 -1.66 -0.66 -1.38
CA TYR A 70 -2.44 0.30 -0.59
C TYR A 70 -1.58 1.51 -0.26
N THR A 71 -2.14 2.69 -0.38
CA THR A 71 -1.51 3.95 0.03
C THR A 71 -2.10 4.37 1.37
N PHE A 72 -1.28 4.97 2.22
CA PHE A 72 -1.71 5.51 3.50
C PHE A 72 -1.03 6.84 3.77
N GLU A 73 -1.60 7.62 4.69
CA GLU A 73 -1.05 8.89 5.12
C GLU A 73 -0.54 8.82 6.55
N PHE A 74 0.56 9.53 6.81
CA PHE A 74 1.15 9.67 8.13
C PHE A 74 1.72 11.09 8.33
N SER A 75 1.98 11.46 9.57
CA SER A 75 2.62 12.71 9.95
C SER A 75 3.92 12.44 10.68
N ASP A 76 4.97 13.20 10.38
CA ASP A 76 6.25 13.16 11.10
C ASP A 76 6.39 14.29 12.16
N THR A 77 5.66 15.39 11.95
CA THR A 77 5.72 16.59 12.81
C THR A 77 4.39 16.88 13.49
N GLY A 78 3.35 16.08 13.23
CA GLY A 78 1.99 16.25 13.75
C GLY A 78 1.15 17.31 13.03
N ASN A 79 1.76 18.13 12.16
CA ASN A 79 1.05 19.13 11.35
C ASN A 79 1.37 19.05 9.85
N ASN A 80 1.97 17.94 9.41
CA ASN A 80 2.17 17.65 8.00
C ASN A 80 1.52 16.33 7.59
N ARG A 81 1.31 16.15 6.29
CA ARG A 81 0.82 14.90 5.70
C ARG A 81 1.86 14.37 4.73
N CYS A 82 2.26 13.14 4.96
CA CYS A 82 3.17 12.36 4.15
C CYS A 82 2.41 11.13 3.66
N SER A 83 2.69 10.69 2.44
CA SER A 83 2.10 9.45 1.92
C SER A 83 3.13 8.32 1.98
N GLY A 84 2.68 7.15 2.39
CA GLY A 84 3.39 5.88 2.30
C GLY A 84 2.59 4.86 1.49
N SER A 85 3.20 3.74 1.13
CA SER A 85 2.51 2.65 0.44
C SER A 85 2.94 1.29 0.94
N VAL A 86 2.04 0.31 0.86
CA VAL A 86 2.28 -1.10 1.20
C VAL A 86 1.85 -1.97 0.04
N THR A 87 2.75 -2.83 -0.43
CA THR A 87 2.49 -3.82 -1.47
C THR A 87 2.33 -5.18 -0.83
N LEU A 88 1.22 -5.85 -1.13
CA LEU A 88 0.91 -7.19 -0.66
C LEU A 88 0.76 -8.15 -1.82
N LEU A 89 1.09 -9.42 -1.61
CA LEU A 89 0.78 -10.54 -2.48
C LEU A 89 -0.14 -11.51 -1.75
N GLY A 90 -1.42 -11.53 -2.11
CA GLY A 90 -2.44 -12.18 -1.30
C GLY A 90 -2.62 -11.41 0.02
N GLY A 91 -2.26 -12.04 1.13
CA GLY A 91 -2.28 -11.43 2.47
C GLY A 91 -0.90 -11.13 3.05
N ASP A 92 0.17 -11.46 2.31
CA ASP A 92 1.54 -11.29 2.76
C ASP A 92 2.08 -9.94 2.28
N VAL A 93 2.79 -9.21 3.15
CA VAL A 93 3.40 -7.92 2.81
C VAL A 93 4.73 -8.17 2.11
N GLU A 94 4.85 -7.76 0.84
CA GLU A 94 6.09 -7.87 0.07
C GLU A 94 6.98 -6.64 0.25
N PHE A 95 6.38 -5.44 0.20
CA PHE A 95 7.12 -4.18 0.32
C PHE A 95 6.33 -3.17 1.14
N LEU A 96 7.02 -2.42 1.98
CA LEU A 96 6.46 -1.30 2.73
C LEU A 96 7.35 -0.08 2.50
N HIS A 97 6.73 1.02 2.10
CA HIS A 97 7.42 2.26 1.76
C HIS A 97 6.89 3.39 2.64
N ILE A 98 7.73 3.85 3.55
CA ILE A 98 7.56 5.05 4.37
C ILE A 98 8.83 5.86 4.12
N ARG A 99 8.69 7.11 3.64
CA ARG A 99 9.74 8.08 3.24
C ARG A 99 11.21 7.58 3.18
N PRO A 100 11.93 7.86 2.08
CA PRO A 100 13.28 8.39 2.14
C PRO A 100 13.20 9.92 2.02
N GLN A 101 13.72 10.66 3.00
CA GLN A 101 13.81 12.11 2.97
C GLN A 101 14.77 12.55 1.84
N LEU A 102 14.30 12.76 0.60
CA LEU A 102 15.11 13.43 -0.41
C LEU A 102 15.18 14.92 -0.03
N TYR A 103 16.25 15.28 0.69
CA TYR A 103 16.63 16.66 0.93
C TYR A 103 16.88 17.33 -0.42
N VAL A 104 16.10 18.36 -0.75
CA VAL A 104 16.40 19.24 -1.88
C VAL A 104 17.69 19.97 -1.52
N VAL A 105 18.80 19.62 -2.17
CA VAL A 105 20.07 20.35 -2.03
C VAL A 105 19.78 21.82 -2.40
N PRO A 106 19.90 22.79 -1.47
CA PRO A 106 19.76 24.19 -1.81
C PRO A 106 20.80 24.51 -2.86
N LYS A 107 20.40 25.12 -3.98
CA LYS A 107 21.36 25.70 -4.91
C LYS A 107 22.23 26.66 -4.09
N ALA A 108 23.55 26.45 -4.10
CA ALA A 108 24.49 27.36 -3.46
C ALA A 108 24.18 28.80 -3.93
N PRO A 109 24.24 29.80 -3.04
CA PRO A 109 24.01 31.18 -3.45
C PRO A 109 25.01 31.51 -4.56
N GLU A 110 24.50 31.82 -5.76
CA GLU A 110 25.31 32.38 -6.82
C GLU A 110 25.79 33.74 -6.31
N GLN A 111 27.01 33.77 -5.79
CA GLN A 111 27.78 34.99 -5.63
C GLN A 111 28.09 35.50 -7.04
N HIS A 112 27.09 36.10 -7.70
CA HIS A 112 27.37 37.06 -8.75
C HIS A 112 27.96 38.29 -8.07
N GLU A 113 29.27 38.19 -7.96
CA GLU A 113 30.24 39.24 -7.71
C GLU A 113 29.76 40.56 -8.32
N THR A 114 29.36 41.49 -7.45
CA THR A 114 29.32 42.91 -7.76
C THR A 114 30.78 43.36 -7.92
N ILE A 115 31.38 43.12 -9.08
CA ILE A 115 32.62 43.82 -9.47
C ILE A 115 32.20 45.11 -10.18
N HIS A 116 32.45 46.21 -9.45
CA HIS A 116 32.98 47.50 -9.90
C HIS A 116 32.88 47.88 -11.38
#